data_AF-J7RE17-F1
#
_entry.id   AF-J7RE17-F1
#
_cell.length_a   1.000
_cell.length_b   1.000
_cell.length_c   1.000
_cell.angle_alpha   90.00
_cell.angle_beta   90.00
_cell.angle_gamma   90.00
#
_symmetry.space_group_name_H-M   'P 1'
#
loop_
_entity.id
_entity.type
_entity.pdbx_description
1 polymer ?
#
loop_
_entity_poly.entity_id
_entity_poly.type
_entity_poly.pdbx_seq_one_letter_code
_entity_poly.pdbx_strand_id
1 'polypeptide(L)'
;MTVNGVATGTDASASAGEVFEARYAINSPRPLTEGDITGCLRAIKLPMEFVEVNATKKTVDVKSGVAPSVIVRAFQSAGLDAILRGSGEPNSSGVAILETFDTVSGSEVEGLVRMVQVGDKKTMFDVTVNGVEHPGQYSVAVHECGDVSRGLQSTGRVLHQFDGTVDCHLNSADSPGKFSGQAFLSAPLQPWEVIGRSIIVSRDGQAAIGGVVARSAGVWENDKRVCACTGKTIWEERKEARDRNIN
;
A
#
# COMPACT_ATOMS: atom_id res chain seq x y z
N MET A 1 -2.40 -28.06 49.90
CA MET A 1 -2.41 -27.91 48.43
C MET A 1 -2.66 -26.46 48.11
N THR A 2 -1.58 -25.70 48.04
CA THR A 2 -1.51 -24.31 47.54
C THR A 2 -1.30 -24.38 46.04
N VAL A 3 -2.15 -23.74 45.22
CA VAL A 3 -1.78 -22.81 44.12
C VAL A 3 -3.06 -22.15 43.60
N ASN A 4 -3.06 -20.83 43.41
CA ASN A 4 -3.33 -20.21 42.10
C ASN A 4 -3.20 -18.68 42.23
N GLY A 5 -1.98 -18.23 41.92
CA GLY A 5 -1.67 -16.83 41.71
C GLY A 5 -2.30 -16.32 40.42
N VAL A 6 -2.70 -15.06 40.48
CA VAL A 6 -3.15 -14.23 39.36
C VAL A 6 -1.97 -14.04 38.42
N ALA A 7 -2.04 -14.63 37.22
CA ALA A 7 -1.12 -14.34 36.13
C ALA A 7 -1.61 -13.09 35.38
N THR A 8 -0.99 -11.95 35.67
CA THR A 8 -1.02 -10.75 34.84
C THR A 8 -0.22 -11.04 33.57
N GLY A 9 -0.91 -11.27 32.45
CA GLY A 9 -0.29 -11.45 31.14
C GLY A 9 0.10 -10.12 30.51
N THR A 10 1.22 -9.56 30.94
CA THR A 10 2.07 -8.73 30.08
C THR A 10 3.12 -9.65 29.47
N ASP A 11 3.07 -9.83 28.16
CA ASP A 11 4.26 -9.87 27.30
C ASP A 11 3.79 -10.12 25.86
N ALA A 12 3.58 -9.01 25.13
CA ALA A 12 3.75 -9.02 23.70
C ALA A 12 5.24 -9.29 23.45
N SER A 13 5.59 -10.57 23.32
CA SER A 13 6.93 -11.00 22.96
C SER A 13 7.32 -10.34 21.65
N ALA A 14 8.18 -9.33 21.73
CA ALA A 14 8.86 -8.76 20.59
C ALA A 14 9.70 -9.86 19.94
N SER A 15 9.16 -10.50 18.91
CA SER A 15 9.97 -11.24 17.95
C SER A 15 11.01 -10.24 17.43
N ALA A 16 12.30 -10.59 17.48
CA ALA A 16 13.38 -9.80 16.90
C ALA A 16 12.97 -9.40 15.47
N GLY A 17 12.57 -8.14 15.31
CA GLY A 17 11.87 -7.67 14.12
C GLY A 17 12.85 -7.67 12.95
N GLU A 18 12.54 -8.44 11.91
CA GLU A 18 13.26 -8.41 10.65
C GLU A 18 13.39 -6.95 10.20
N VAL A 19 14.63 -6.47 10.10
CA VAL A 19 14.92 -5.12 9.64
C VAL A 19 14.92 -5.10 8.13
N PHE A 20 14.25 -4.13 7.54
CA PHE A 20 14.21 -3.92 6.10
C PHE A 20 14.54 -2.48 5.74
N GLU A 21 14.99 -2.30 4.51
CA GLU A 21 15.25 -0.99 3.91
C GLU A 21 14.10 -0.61 2.98
N ALA A 22 13.60 0.62 3.17
CA ALA A 22 12.53 1.17 2.35
C ALA A 22 12.84 2.63 2.01
N ARG A 23 12.69 2.96 0.73
CA ARG A 23 12.74 4.33 0.22
C ARG A 23 11.36 4.96 0.23
N TYR A 24 11.29 6.22 0.66
CA TYR A 24 10.09 7.05 0.63
C TYR A 24 10.36 8.29 -0.21
N ALA A 25 9.47 8.61 -1.14
CA ALA A 25 9.48 9.90 -1.81
C ALA A 25 8.60 10.87 -1.01
N ILE A 26 9.12 12.05 -0.71
CA ILE A 26 8.41 13.06 0.09
C ILE A 26 8.07 14.24 -0.80
N ASN A 27 6.78 14.53 -0.98
CA ASN A 27 6.37 15.79 -1.55
C ASN A 27 6.48 16.87 -0.49
N SER A 28 7.30 17.89 -0.76
CA SER A 28 7.35 19.09 0.05
C SER A 28 7.54 20.31 -0.85
N PRO A 29 6.76 21.39 -0.63
CA PRO A 29 6.94 22.65 -1.35
C PRO A 29 8.26 23.35 -0.98
N ARG A 30 8.83 23.02 0.17
CA ARG A 30 10.13 23.51 0.65
C ARG A 30 11.20 22.41 0.61
N PRO A 31 12.51 22.75 0.51
CA PRO A 31 13.58 21.76 0.57
C PRO A 31 13.46 20.87 1.81
N LEU A 32 13.69 19.57 1.63
CA LEU A 32 13.69 18.60 2.72
C LEU A 32 14.95 18.81 3.57
N THR A 33 14.81 18.92 4.89
CA THR A 33 15.96 18.94 5.81
C THR A 33 16.01 17.66 6.62
N GLU A 34 17.21 17.25 7.05
CA GLU A 34 17.35 16.13 7.99
C GLU A 34 16.57 16.36 9.29
N GLY A 35 16.49 17.61 9.76
CA GLY A 35 15.73 17.97 10.96
C GLY A 35 14.24 17.69 10.85
N ASP A 36 13.65 17.96 9.69
CA ASP A 36 12.22 17.68 9.43
C ASP A 36 11.92 16.18 9.51
N ILE A 37 12.77 15.36 8.90
CA ILE A 37 12.61 13.90 8.84
C ILE A 37 12.88 13.28 10.20
N THR A 38 13.98 13.65 10.85
CA THR A 38 14.35 13.10 12.16
C THR A 38 13.33 13.50 13.22
N GLY A 39 12.81 14.74 13.17
CA GLY A 39 11.75 15.21 14.06
C GLY A 39 10.45 14.41 13.90
N CYS A 40 10.06 14.13 12.66
CA CYS A 40 8.90 13.30 12.35
C CYS A 40 9.08 11.84 12.84
N LEU A 41 10.21 11.21 12.51
CA LEU A 41 10.45 9.80 12.85
C LEU A 41 10.61 9.56 14.35
N ARG A 42 11.04 10.57 15.14
CA ARG A 42 11.07 10.48 16.61
C ARG A 42 9.70 10.18 17.23
N ALA A 43 8.61 10.56 16.57
CA ALA A 43 7.25 10.27 17.05
C ALA A 43 6.92 8.77 17.08
N ILE A 44 7.62 7.96 16.27
CA ILE A 44 7.39 6.52 16.13
C ILE A 44 7.89 5.73 17.36
N LYS A 45 8.76 6.32 18.19
CA LYS A 45 9.34 5.72 19.42
C LYS A 45 9.99 4.34 19.23
N LEU A 46 10.26 3.94 18.00
CA LEU A 46 10.95 2.69 17.66
C LEU A 46 12.32 3.03 17.03
N PRO A 47 13.34 2.18 17.24
CA PRO A 47 14.68 2.43 16.73
C PRO A 47 14.69 2.35 15.20
N MET A 48 15.30 3.36 14.58
CA MET A 48 15.70 3.34 13.16
C MET A 48 17.18 2.96 13.12
N GLU A 49 17.54 1.94 12.35
CA GLU A 49 18.95 1.55 12.17
C GLU A 49 19.66 2.58 11.28
N PHE A 50 18.95 3.11 10.29
CA PHE A 50 19.48 4.08 9.33
C PHE A 50 18.38 5.00 8.81
N VAL A 51 18.72 6.28 8.63
CA VAL A 51 17.89 7.28 7.95
C VAL A 51 18.81 8.16 7.10
N GLU A 52 18.63 8.15 5.79
CA GLU A 52 19.35 9.04 4.85
C GLU A 52 18.36 9.92 4.11
N VAL A 53 18.64 11.22 4.08
CA VAL A 53 17.79 12.21 3.42
C VAL A 53 18.49 12.74 2.17
N ASN A 54 17.90 12.49 1.01
CA ASN A 54 18.33 13.10 -0.24
C ASN A 54 17.43 14.30 -0.56
N ALA A 55 17.87 15.50 -0.16
CA ALA A 55 17.12 16.73 -0.38
C ALA A 55 16.88 17.04 -1.87
N THR A 56 17.85 16.72 -2.74
CA THR A 56 17.77 16.96 -4.19
C THR A 56 16.73 16.08 -4.86
N LYS A 57 16.72 14.78 -4.53
CA LYS A 57 15.75 13.80 -5.06
C LYS A 57 14.43 13.79 -4.28
N LYS A 58 14.36 14.51 -3.16
CA LYS A 58 13.25 14.50 -2.19
C LYS A 58 12.90 13.07 -1.75
N THR A 59 13.91 12.28 -1.43
CA THR A 59 13.74 10.91 -0.93
C THR A 59 14.33 10.73 0.45
N VAL A 60 13.77 9.79 1.20
CA VAL A 60 14.27 9.35 2.49
C VAL A 60 14.42 7.84 2.44
N ASP A 61 15.62 7.35 2.70
CA ASP A 61 15.89 5.92 2.86
C ASP A 61 15.88 5.60 4.35
N VAL A 62 15.06 4.62 4.75
CA VAL A 62 14.94 4.20 6.15
C VAL A 62 15.18 2.71 6.24
N LYS A 63 16.12 2.32 7.10
CA LYS A 63 16.33 0.93 7.50
C LYS A 63 15.81 0.76 8.93
N SER A 64 14.78 -0.05 9.12
CA SER A 64 14.19 -0.28 10.44
C SER A 64 13.35 -1.56 10.50
N GLY A 65 13.01 -2.00 11.72
CA GLY A 65 11.98 -3.01 11.94
C GLY A 65 10.55 -2.44 11.94
N VAL A 66 10.38 -1.15 11.63
CA VAL A 66 9.08 -0.47 11.67
C VAL A 66 8.37 -0.64 10.33
N ALA A 67 7.14 -1.18 10.37
CA ALA A 67 6.30 -1.34 9.19
C ALA A 67 6.26 -0.05 8.34
N PRO A 68 6.48 -0.11 7.01
CA PRO A 68 6.50 1.08 6.17
C PRO A 68 5.22 1.92 6.24
N SER A 69 4.11 1.26 6.52
CA SER A 69 2.81 1.90 6.75
C SER A 69 2.82 2.88 7.92
N VAL A 70 3.51 2.54 9.00
CA VAL A 70 3.66 3.40 10.18
C VAL A 70 4.54 4.60 9.84
N ILE A 71 5.60 4.39 9.04
CA ILE A 71 6.48 5.46 8.58
C ILE A 71 5.73 6.42 7.64
N VAL A 72 4.98 5.91 6.67
CA VAL A 72 4.14 6.74 5.77
C VAL A 72 3.12 7.54 6.58
N ARG A 73 2.41 6.91 7.51
CA ARG A 73 1.44 7.60 8.38
C ARG A 73 2.09 8.68 9.25
N ALA A 74 3.29 8.43 9.76
CA ALA A 74 4.02 9.41 10.56
C ALA A 74 4.38 10.64 9.72
N PHE A 75 4.89 10.44 8.49
CA PHE A 75 5.15 11.53 7.56
C PHE A 75 3.88 12.32 7.25
N GLN A 76 2.80 11.63 6.88
CA GLN A 76 1.52 12.26 6.56
C GLN A 76 0.95 13.06 7.75
N SER A 77 1.04 12.52 8.96
CA SER A 77 0.60 13.21 10.19
C SER A 77 1.45 14.45 10.49
N ALA A 78 2.70 14.49 10.04
CA ALA A 78 3.57 15.67 10.09
C ALA A 78 3.36 16.64 8.91
N GLY A 79 2.37 16.39 8.05
CA GLY A 79 2.08 17.19 6.86
C GLY A 79 3.02 16.93 5.67
N LEU A 80 3.84 15.88 5.74
CA LEU A 80 4.73 15.45 4.67
C LEU A 80 4.03 14.34 3.85
N ASP A 81 3.71 14.64 2.60
CA ASP A 81 3.06 13.66 1.72
C ASP A 81 4.10 12.64 1.24
N ALA A 82 4.15 11.50 1.94
CA ALA A 82 5.11 10.43 1.70
C ALA A 82 4.50 9.30 0.87
N ILE A 83 5.28 8.78 -0.06
CA ILE A 83 4.92 7.62 -0.89
C ILE A 83 6.02 6.57 -0.75
N LEU A 84 5.66 5.35 -0.38
CA LEU A 84 6.59 4.20 -0.37
C LEU A 84 7.04 3.87 -1.79
N ARG A 85 8.35 3.77 -2.00
CA ARG A 85 9.00 3.57 -3.31
C ARG A 85 9.83 2.28 -3.42
N GLY A 86 10.07 1.57 -2.32
CA GLY A 86 10.78 0.28 -2.27
C GLY A 86 12.28 0.35 -2.06
N SER A 87 12.98 -0.77 -2.25
CA SER A 87 14.45 -0.84 -2.14
C SER A 87 15.17 -0.26 -3.36
N GLY A 88 14.49 -0.14 -4.51
CA GLY A 88 15.07 0.34 -5.76
C GLY A 88 15.66 -0.76 -6.65
N GLU A 89 15.55 -2.03 -6.25
CA GLU A 89 16.00 -3.18 -7.04
C GLU A 89 15.07 -3.47 -8.23
N PRO A 90 15.59 -4.02 -9.35
CA PRO A 90 14.78 -4.43 -10.48
C PRO A 90 13.74 -5.51 -10.12
N ASN A 91 12.55 -5.45 -10.71
CA ASN A 91 11.45 -6.39 -10.45
C ASN A 91 11.00 -6.48 -8.97
N SER A 92 11.33 -5.49 -8.15
CA SER A 92 10.93 -5.44 -6.74
C SER A 92 9.51 -4.90 -6.51
N SER A 93 8.81 -4.48 -7.57
CA SER A 93 7.56 -3.72 -7.47
C SER A 93 6.50 -4.20 -8.45
N GLY A 94 5.24 -3.99 -8.08
CA GLY A 94 4.08 -4.31 -8.89
C GLY A 94 2.88 -3.42 -8.60
N VAL A 95 1.90 -3.46 -9.50
CA VAL A 95 0.67 -2.69 -9.36
C VAL A 95 -0.51 -3.51 -9.86
N ALA A 96 -1.64 -3.42 -9.17
CA ALA A 96 -2.93 -3.90 -9.66
C ALA A 96 -3.94 -2.75 -9.63
N ILE A 97 -4.58 -2.51 -10.76
CA ILE A 97 -5.73 -1.61 -10.86
C ILE A 97 -6.96 -2.44 -10.57
N LEU A 98 -7.78 -2.02 -9.61
CA LEU A 98 -8.93 -2.79 -9.16
C LEU A 98 -10.20 -2.23 -9.80
N GLU A 99 -10.96 -3.13 -10.43
CA GLU A 99 -12.19 -2.80 -11.15
C GLU A 99 -13.28 -3.83 -10.81
N THR A 100 -14.54 -3.45 -11.01
CA THR A 100 -15.65 -4.39 -11.09
C THR A 100 -15.68 -5.05 -12.46
N PHE A 101 -15.96 -6.35 -12.51
CA PHE A 101 -16.04 -7.13 -13.75
C PHE A 101 -17.49 -7.49 -14.15
N ASP A 102 -18.43 -6.58 -13.91
CA ASP A 102 -19.81 -6.76 -14.33
C ASP A 102 -20.01 -6.36 -15.79
N THR A 103 -20.82 -7.13 -16.52
CA THR A 103 -21.03 -6.99 -17.97
C THR A 103 -21.93 -5.81 -18.36
N VAL A 104 -22.43 -5.03 -17.39
CA VAL A 104 -23.56 -4.10 -17.59
C VAL A 104 -23.15 -2.63 -17.55
N SER A 105 -22.09 -2.31 -16.82
CA SER A 105 -21.50 -0.98 -16.71
C SER A 105 -20.03 -1.09 -17.11
N GLY A 106 -19.49 -0.14 -17.88
CA GLY A 106 -18.06 -0.13 -18.19
C GLY A 106 -17.21 -0.26 -16.93
N SER A 107 -16.00 -0.82 -17.04
CA SER A 107 -15.12 -0.97 -15.89
C SER A 107 -14.68 0.41 -15.40
N GLU A 108 -15.15 0.78 -14.21
CA GLU A 108 -14.62 1.93 -13.47
C GLU A 108 -13.49 1.45 -12.56
N VAL A 109 -12.44 2.27 -12.45
CA VAL A 109 -11.34 2.02 -11.53
C VAL A 109 -11.80 2.39 -10.13
N GLU A 110 -11.97 1.37 -9.29
CA GLU A 110 -12.49 1.50 -7.92
C GLU A 110 -11.41 1.22 -6.86
N GLY A 111 -10.18 0.97 -7.28
CA GLY A 111 -9.08 0.81 -6.35
C GLY A 111 -7.72 0.62 -7.01
N LEU A 112 -6.69 0.63 -6.17
CA LEU A 112 -5.31 0.47 -6.57
C LEU A 112 -4.56 -0.31 -5.49
N VAL A 113 -3.79 -1.30 -5.90
CA VAL A 113 -2.81 -1.97 -5.05
C VAL A 113 -1.42 -1.68 -5.59
N ARG A 114 -0.57 -1.07 -4.76
CA ARG A 114 0.86 -0.94 -5.03
C ARG A 114 1.61 -1.92 -4.16
N MET A 115 2.38 -2.80 -4.77
CA MET A 115 3.19 -3.75 -4.02
C MET A 115 4.68 -3.46 -4.20
N VAL A 116 5.42 -3.65 -3.12
CA VAL A 116 6.83 -3.29 -3.03
C VAL A 116 7.54 -4.27 -2.12
N GLN A 117 8.58 -4.91 -2.63
CA GLN A 117 9.47 -5.74 -1.83
C GLN A 117 10.29 -4.87 -0.88
N VAL A 118 10.29 -5.26 0.39
CA VAL A 118 11.06 -4.58 1.45
C VAL A 118 12.09 -5.52 2.07
N GLY A 119 11.93 -6.83 1.94
CA GLY A 119 12.95 -7.80 2.34
C GLY A 119 12.93 -9.02 1.42
N ASP A 120 13.89 -9.92 1.59
CA ASP A 120 14.09 -11.08 0.71
C ASP A 120 12.82 -11.90 0.51
N LYS A 121 12.00 -12.04 1.55
CA LYS A 121 10.73 -12.79 1.50
C LYS A 121 9.55 -11.97 1.97
N LYS A 122 9.62 -10.64 1.91
CA LYS A 122 8.58 -9.76 2.46
C LYS A 122 8.21 -8.67 1.47
N THR A 123 6.94 -8.68 1.09
CA THR A 123 6.34 -7.66 0.21
C THR A 123 5.25 -6.92 0.97
N MET A 124 5.30 -5.59 0.86
CA MET A 124 4.28 -4.68 1.34
C MET A 124 3.28 -4.40 0.22
N PHE A 125 2.01 -4.23 0.60
CA PHE A 125 0.90 -3.89 -0.29
C PHE A 125 0.19 -2.66 0.27
N ASP A 126 0.29 -1.54 -0.43
CA ASP A 126 -0.51 -0.34 -0.20
C ASP A 126 -1.80 -0.48 -1.01
N VAL A 127 -2.90 -0.75 -0.31
CA VAL A 127 -4.22 -1.02 -0.88
C VAL A 127 -5.08 0.22 -0.65
N THR A 128 -5.52 0.84 -1.73
CA THR A 128 -6.50 1.91 -1.74
C THR A 128 -7.76 1.42 -2.43
N VAL A 129 -8.89 1.59 -1.76
CA VAL A 129 -10.23 1.29 -2.28
C VAL A 129 -10.99 2.61 -2.33
N ASN A 130 -11.61 2.92 -3.45
CA ASN A 130 -12.31 4.17 -3.66
C ASN A 130 -13.40 3.97 -4.71
N GLY A 131 -14.62 3.73 -4.24
CA GLY A 131 -15.75 3.47 -5.13
C GLY A 131 -16.52 2.19 -4.83
N VAL A 132 -16.44 1.62 -3.62
CA VAL A 132 -17.29 0.46 -3.26
C VAL A 132 -18.68 0.90 -2.81
N GLU A 133 -19.71 0.15 -3.20
CA GLU A 133 -21.12 0.52 -2.98
C GLU A 133 -21.56 0.54 -1.51
N HIS A 134 -20.88 -0.21 -0.64
CA HIS A 134 -21.33 -0.42 0.73
C HIS A 134 -20.21 -0.22 1.75
N PRO A 135 -20.49 0.43 2.91
CA PRO A 135 -19.48 0.64 3.93
C PRO A 135 -19.20 -0.65 4.67
N GLY A 136 -17.95 -0.94 4.97
CA GLY A 136 -17.59 -2.15 5.71
C GLY A 136 -16.11 -2.48 5.72
N GLN A 137 -15.78 -3.61 6.33
CA GLN A 137 -14.45 -4.20 6.30
C GLN A 137 -14.33 -5.11 5.08
N TYR A 138 -13.34 -4.84 4.24
CA TYR A 138 -13.06 -5.63 3.04
C TYR A 138 -11.80 -6.46 3.24
N SER A 139 -11.90 -7.76 2.97
CA SER A 139 -10.75 -8.67 2.98
C SER A 139 -10.02 -8.62 1.63
N VAL A 140 -8.71 -8.84 1.67
CA VAL A 140 -7.86 -8.83 0.48
C VAL A 140 -7.23 -10.21 0.31
N ALA A 141 -7.14 -10.69 -0.92
CA ALA A 141 -6.53 -11.97 -1.23
C ALA A 141 -5.79 -11.95 -2.58
N VAL A 142 -4.69 -12.69 -2.68
CA VAL A 142 -4.04 -13.05 -3.95
C VAL A 142 -4.66 -14.36 -4.44
N HIS A 143 -5.07 -14.41 -5.70
CA HIS A 143 -5.60 -15.61 -6.34
C HIS A 143 -4.57 -16.28 -7.26
N GLU A 144 -4.78 -17.54 -7.61
CA GLU A 144 -3.81 -18.34 -8.36
C GLU A 144 -3.54 -17.79 -9.79
N CYS A 145 -4.55 -17.23 -10.47
CA CYS A 145 -4.48 -16.82 -11.88
C CYS A 145 -4.86 -15.35 -12.07
N GLY A 146 -4.23 -14.70 -13.06
CA GLY A 146 -4.65 -13.39 -13.58
C GLY A 146 -5.65 -13.47 -14.74
N ASP A 147 -6.39 -14.59 -14.86
CA ASP A 147 -7.40 -14.74 -15.91
C ASP A 147 -8.70 -14.03 -15.52
N VAL A 148 -9.00 -12.94 -16.23
CA VAL A 148 -10.23 -12.13 -16.05
C VAL A 148 -11.24 -12.33 -17.19
N SER A 149 -11.09 -13.39 -18.01
CA SER A 149 -11.99 -13.69 -19.14
C SER A 149 -13.45 -13.94 -18.74
N ARG A 150 -13.69 -14.38 -17.50
CA ARG A 150 -15.01 -14.51 -16.88
C ARG A 150 -15.10 -13.67 -15.60
N GLY A 151 -14.52 -12.47 -15.65
CA GLY A 151 -14.38 -11.59 -14.50
C GLY A 151 -13.57 -12.24 -13.37
N LEU A 152 -13.93 -11.95 -12.13
CA LEU A 152 -13.20 -12.46 -10.97
C LEU A 152 -13.38 -13.98 -10.75
N GLN A 153 -14.34 -14.62 -11.42
CA GLN A 153 -14.62 -16.06 -11.28
C GLN A 153 -13.56 -16.94 -11.96
N SER A 154 -12.84 -16.43 -12.96
CA SER A 154 -11.78 -17.17 -13.67
C SER A 154 -10.39 -17.08 -13.02
N THR A 155 -10.28 -16.39 -11.88
CA THR A 155 -9.00 -16.16 -11.19
C THR A 155 -8.48 -17.36 -10.41
N GLY A 156 -9.27 -18.43 -10.28
CA GLY A 156 -8.87 -19.64 -9.56
C GLY A 156 -8.99 -19.49 -8.04
N ARG A 157 -8.31 -20.36 -7.30
CA ARG A 157 -8.42 -20.40 -5.83
C ARG A 157 -7.60 -19.29 -5.18
N VAL A 158 -7.86 -19.04 -3.90
CA VAL A 158 -7.04 -18.16 -3.06
C VAL A 158 -5.66 -18.79 -2.90
N LEU A 159 -4.63 -18.08 -3.34
CA LEU A 159 -3.22 -18.42 -3.12
C LEU A 159 -2.75 -17.91 -1.76
N HIS A 160 -3.14 -16.67 -1.40
CA HIS A 160 -2.77 -16.06 -0.14
C HIS A 160 -3.89 -15.14 0.36
N GLN A 161 -4.34 -15.38 1.59
CA GLN A 161 -5.28 -14.53 2.31
C GLN A 161 -4.49 -13.59 3.21
N PHE A 162 -4.74 -12.28 3.12
CA PHE A 162 -4.15 -11.33 4.05
C PHE A 162 -4.92 -11.35 5.38
N ASP A 163 -4.18 -11.23 6.50
CA ASP A 163 -4.76 -11.17 7.85
C ASP A 163 -5.46 -9.82 8.15
N GLY A 164 -5.10 -8.76 7.41
CA GLY A 164 -5.68 -7.43 7.56
C GLY A 164 -6.82 -7.15 6.58
N THR A 165 -7.68 -6.21 6.95
CA THR A 165 -8.79 -5.71 6.13
C THR A 165 -8.58 -4.26 5.74
N VAL A 166 -9.31 -3.82 4.72
CA VAL A 166 -9.48 -2.41 4.37
C VAL A 166 -10.78 -1.93 4.98
N ASP A 167 -10.69 -0.94 5.87
CA ASP A 167 -11.85 -0.27 6.46
C ASP A 167 -12.38 0.79 5.49
N CYS A 168 -13.49 0.46 4.82
CA CYS A 168 -14.11 1.31 3.81
C CYS A 168 -15.36 2.01 4.37
N HIS A 169 -15.22 2.83 5.41
CA HIS A 169 -16.32 3.61 5.99
C HIS A 169 -16.30 5.10 5.61
N LEU A 170 -15.25 5.56 4.92
CA LEU A 170 -15.15 6.94 4.46
C LEU A 170 -15.95 7.11 3.17
N ASN A 171 -16.48 8.31 2.92
CA ASN A 171 -17.11 8.60 1.63
C ASN A 171 -16.04 8.64 0.54
N SER A 172 -16.35 8.10 -0.64
CA SER A 172 -15.54 8.29 -1.83
C SER A 172 -15.62 9.75 -2.29
N ALA A 173 -14.47 10.32 -2.61
CA ALA A 173 -14.38 11.69 -3.12
C ALA A 173 -14.72 11.77 -4.61
N ASP A 174 -14.47 10.69 -5.36
CA ASP A 174 -14.66 10.60 -6.81
C ASP A 174 -16.03 10.04 -7.21
N SER A 175 -16.63 9.24 -6.33
CA SER A 175 -17.86 8.52 -6.61
C SER A 175 -18.89 8.85 -5.52
N PRO A 176 -19.71 9.91 -5.70
CA PRO A 176 -20.71 10.32 -4.73
C PRO A 176 -21.64 9.16 -4.34
N GLY A 177 -21.82 8.95 -3.03
CA GLY A 177 -22.65 7.86 -2.49
C GLY A 177 -21.92 6.52 -2.33
N LYS A 178 -20.68 6.40 -2.82
CA LYS A 178 -19.81 5.23 -2.61
C LYS A 178 -18.83 5.46 -1.45
N PHE A 179 -18.08 4.43 -1.10
CA PHE A 179 -17.17 4.40 0.03
C PHE A 179 -15.72 4.17 -0.37
N SER A 180 -14.81 4.62 0.50
CA SER A 180 -13.36 4.54 0.32
C SER A 180 -12.66 4.10 1.61
N GLY A 181 -11.46 3.55 1.44
CA GLY A 181 -10.62 3.07 2.53
C GLY A 181 -9.19 2.83 2.05
N GLN A 182 -8.25 2.81 3.00
CA GLN A 182 -6.86 2.48 2.71
C GLN A 182 -6.30 1.57 3.80
N ALA A 183 -5.55 0.56 3.38
CA ALA A 183 -4.79 -0.29 4.29
C ALA A 183 -3.39 -0.55 3.73
N PHE A 184 -2.47 -0.81 4.65
CA PHE A 184 -1.18 -1.36 4.31
C PHE A 184 -1.11 -2.78 4.85
N LEU A 185 -0.90 -3.72 3.94
CA LEU A 185 -0.84 -5.14 4.24
C LEU A 185 0.57 -5.66 3.91
N SER A 186 0.93 -6.82 4.46
CA SER A 186 2.20 -7.48 4.15
C SER A 186 1.99 -8.96 3.95
N ALA A 187 2.73 -9.55 3.01
CA ALA A 187 2.76 -10.99 2.81
C ALA A 187 4.21 -11.50 2.80
N PRO A 188 4.44 -12.74 3.27
CA PRO A 188 5.72 -13.42 3.15
C PRO A 188 5.91 -13.98 1.72
N LEU A 189 5.67 -13.14 0.71
CA LEU A 189 5.73 -13.45 -0.72
C LEU A 189 6.71 -12.52 -1.41
N GLN A 190 7.33 -12.99 -2.47
CA GLN A 190 8.19 -12.21 -3.35
C GLN A 190 7.37 -11.63 -4.52
N PRO A 191 7.75 -10.48 -5.10
CA PRO A 191 6.97 -9.86 -6.18
C PRO A 191 6.72 -10.78 -7.37
N TRP A 192 7.71 -11.58 -7.78
CA TRP A 192 7.57 -12.50 -8.92
C TRP A 192 6.60 -13.65 -8.65
N GLU A 193 6.31 -13.96 -7.38
CA GLU A 193 5.28 -14.94 -7.03
C GLU A 193 3.88 -14.36 -7.21
N VAL A 194 3.73 -13.04 -7.24
CA VAL A 194 2.44 -12.33 -7.29
C VAL A 194 2.17 -11.72 -8.66
N ILE A 195 3.21 -11.30 -9.40
CA ILE A 195 3.08 -10.77 -10.76
C ILE A 195 2.41 -11.79 -11.69
N GLY A 196 1.44 -11.32 -12.49
CA GLY A 196 0.65 -12.15 -13.42
C GLY A 196 -0.51 -12.88 -12.76
N ARG A 197 -0.64 -12.78 -11.43
CA ARG A 197 -1.81 -13.25 -10.68
C ARG A 197 -2.82 -12.11 -10.50
N SER A 198 -3.90 -12.38 -9.79
CA SER A 198 -4.88 -11.35 -9.44
C SER A 198 -4.92 -11.09 -7.95
N ILE A 199 -5.24 -9.84 -7.60
CA ILE A 199 -5.61 -9.44 -6.23
C ILE A 199 -7.10 -9.12 -6.25
N ILE A 200 -7.83 -9.67 -5.28
CA ILE A 200 -9.26 -9.49 -5.11
C ILE A 200 -9.52 -8.87 -3.74
N VAL A 201 -10.41 -7.89 -3.74
CA VAL A 201 -10.96 -7.26 -2.54
C VAL A 201 -12.42 -7.72 -2.43
N SER A 202 -12.76 -8.33 -1.31
CA SER A 202 -14.06 -8.96 -1.10
C SER A 202 -14.66 -8.57 0.24
N ARG A 203 -16.00 -8.56 0.29
CA ARG A 203 -16.78 -8.31 1.50
C ARG A 203 -17.71 -9.48 1.72
N ASP A 204 -17.79 -9.97 2.95
CA ASP A 204 -18.71 -11.05 3.33
C ASP A 204 -18.59 -12.30 2.42
N GLY A 205 -17.37 -12.57 1.92
CA GLY A 205 -17.07 -13.67 1.00
C GLY A 205 -17.45 -13.43 -0.46
N GLN A 206 -18.00 -12.26 -0.80
CA GLN A 206 -18.34 -11.85 -2.17
C GLN A 206 -17.28 -10.91 -2.73
N ALA A 207 -16.74 -11.26 -3.89
CA ALA A 207 -15.77 -10.43 -4.58
C ALA A 207 -16.43 -9.11 -5.00
N ALA A 208 -15.86 -7.99 -4.57
CA ALA A 208 -16.34 -6.66 -4.93
C ALA A 208 -15.56 -6.15 -6.14
N ILE A 209 -14.24 -6.08 -6.01
CA ILE A 209 -13.33 -5.56 -7.04
C ILE A 209 -12.08 -6.41 -7.10
N GLY A 210 -11.39 -6.40 -8.24
CA GLY A 210 -10.13 -7.11 -8.38
C GLY A 210 -9.33 -6.63 -9.57
N GLY A 211 -8.13 -7.19 -9.74
CA GLY A 211 -7.26 -6.79 -10.85
C GLY A 211 -6.06 -7.68 -11.00
N VAL A 212 -5.51 -7.71 -12.22
CA VAL A 212 -4.27 -8.45 -12.50
C VAL A 212 -3.08 -7.63 -12.02
N VAL A 213 -2.16 -8.29 -11.32
CA VAL A 213 -0.93 -7.69 -10.83
C VAL A 213 0.07 -7.61 -11.98
N ALA A 214 0.30 -6.39 -12.45
CA ALA A 214 1.31 -6.08 -13.45
C ALA A 214 2.65 -5.74 -12.80
N ARG A 215 3.73 -5.92 -13.56
CA ARG A 215 5.03 -5.37 -13.19
C ARG A 215 4.94 -3.85 -13.14
N SER A 216 5.52 -3.27 -12.11
CA SER A 216 5.70 -1.83 -12.02
C SER A 216 7.18 -1.54 -11.98
N ALA A 217 7.59 -0.46 -12.63
CA ALA A 217 8.95 0.03 -12.52
C ALA A 217 9.24 0.36 -11.05
N GLY A 218 10.41 -0.07 -10.55
CA GLY A 218 11.00 0.58 -9.40
C GLY A 218 11.12 2.09 -9.70
N VAL A 219 11.08 2.96 -8.69
CA VAL A 219 10.90 4.42 -8.87
C VAL A 219 12.09 5.14 -9.54
N TRP A 220 13.04 4.38 -10.09
CA TRP A 220 14.17 4.85 -10.88
C TRP A 220 14.41 4.03 -12.16
N GLU A 221 13.57 3.04 -12.46
CA GLU A 221 13.58 2.36 -13.76
C GLU A 221 12.72 3.10 -14.80
N ASN A 222 11.82 3.97 -14.35
CA ASN A 222 10.93 4.72 -15.24
C ASN A 222 10.97 6.22 -14.91
N ASP A 223 11.85 6.94 -15.62
CA ASP A 223 12.02 8.40 -15.57
C ASP A 223 10.86 9.19 -16.23
N LYS A 224 9.66 8.59 -16.34
CA LYS A 224 8.48 9.28 -16.88
C LYS A 224 8.02 10.35 -15.90
N ARG A 225 8.49 11.58 -16.10
CA ARG A 225 8.01 12.79 -15.42
C ARG A 225 6.57 13.15 -15.79
N VAL A 226 6.09 12.66 -16.93
CA VAL A 226 4.81 13.01 -17.54
C VAL A 226 4.10 11.75 -18.00
N CYS A 227 2.82 11.58 -17.64
CA CYS A 227 1.99 10.51 -18.19
C CYS A 227 1.51 10.91 -19.60
N ALA A 228 1.75 10.07 -20.61
CA ALA A 228 1.35 10.36 -21.99
C ALA A 228 -0.19 10.40 -22.19
N CYS A 229 -0.96 9.95 -21.21
CA CYS A 229 -2.43 9.97 -21.25
C CYS A 229 -3.03 11.33 -20.85
N THR A 230 -2.30 12.14 -20.08
CA THR A 230 -2.80 13.40 -19.48
C THR A 230 -1.87 14.59 -19.67
N GLY A 231 -0.57 14.35 -19.96
CA GLY A 231 0.44 15.41 -20.06
C GLY A 231 0.86 16.01 -18.71
N LYS A 232 0.38 15.46 -17.58
CA LYS A 232 0.63 15.98 -16.23
C LYS A 232 1.70 15.17 -15.50
N THR A 233 2.35 15.81 -14.54
CA THR A 233 3.27 15.14 -13.62
C THR A 233 2.50 14.34 -12.57
N ILE A 234 3.12 13.29 -12.01
CA ILE A 234 2.51 12.45 -10.94
C ILE A 234 2.04 13.31 -9.75
N TRP A 235 2.75 14.40 -9.46
CA TRP A 235 2.40 15.33 -8.39
C TRP A 235 1.20 16.21 -8.73
N GLU A 236 1.03 16.59 -10.00
CA GLU A 236 -0.13 17.35 -10.47
C GLU A 236 -1.38 16.46 -10.50
N GLU A 237 -1.26 15.20 -10.95
CA GLU A 237 -2.37 14.24 -10.87
C GLU A 237 -2.79 13.99 -9.41
N ARG A 238 -1.82 13.88 -8.48
CA ARG A 238 -2.11 13.71 -7.05
C ARG A 238 -2.62 14.99 -6.39
N LYS A 239 -2.20 16.18 -6.84
CA LYS A 239 -2.75 17.44 -6.35
C LYS A 239 -4.20 17.59 -6.82
N GLU A 240 -4.48 17.30 -8.09
CA GLU A 240 -5.86 17.25 -8.58
C GLU A 240 -6.70 16.18 -7.87
N ALA A 241 -6.06 15.09 -7.44
CA ALA A 241 -6.69 14.10 -6.59
C ALA A 241 -7.03 14.70 -5.22
N ARG A 242 -6.06 15.30 -4.52
CA ARG A 242 -6.28 15.92 -3.19
C ARG A 242 -7.22 17.12 -3.22
N ASP A 243 -7.16 17.95 -4.26
CA ASP A 243 -8.05 19.11 -4.45
C ASP A 243 -9.50 18.64 -4.75
N ARG A 244 -9.67 17.40 -5.20
CA ARG A 244 -10.96 16.68 -5.27
C ARG A 244 -11.29 15.89 -4.01
N ASN A 245 -10.56 16.07 -2.90
CA ASN A 245 -10.64 15.30 -1.64
C ASN A 245 -10.25 13.81 -1.71
N ILE A 246 -9.46 13.40 -2.69
CA ILE A 246 -8.84 12.07 -2.78
C ILE A 246 -7.52 12.08 -2.00
N ASN A 247 -7.39 11.29 -0.91
CA ASN A 247 -6.14 11.16 -0.13
C ASN A 247 -5.20 10.08 -0.68
#